data_AF-V7APE1-F1
#
_entry.id   AF-V7APE1-F1
#
_cell.length_a   1.000
_cell.length_b   1.000
_cell.length_c   1.000
_cell.angle_alpha   90.00
_cell.angle_beta   90.00
_cell.angle_gamma   90.00
#
_symmetry.space_group_name_H-M   'P 1'
#
loop_
_entity.id
_entity.type
_entity.pdbx_description
1 polymer ?
#
loop_
_entity_poly.entity_id
_entity_poly.type
_entity_poly.pdbx_seq_one_letter_code
_entity_poly.pdbx_strand_id
1 'polypeptide(L)' 'SPKKVNLVAALVRGMLVKDALMQLELTIKRAAKIVYQVIHSARANASHNHGLDPERLLV' A
#
# COMPACT_ATOMS: atom_id res chain seq x y z
N SER A 1 -0.04 -3.34 17.40
CA SER A 1 -0.77 -2.21 18.01
C SER A 1 -0.98 -1.13 16.97
N PRO A 2 -2.06 -0.33 17.07
CA PRO A 2 -2.40 0.70 16.09
C PRO A 2 -1.25 1.68 15.80
N LYS A 3 -0.52 2.13 16.84
CA LYS A 3 0.63 3.05 16.69
C LYS A 3 1.74 2.50 15.77
N LYS A 4 2.07 1.20 15.87
CA LYS A 4 3.13 0.57 15.06
C LYS A 4 2.73 0.43 13.58
N VAL A 5 1.45 0.23 13.30
CA VAL A 5 0.92 0.18 11.92
C VAL A 5 0.86 1.57 11.33
N ASN A 6 0.36 2.56 12.09
CA ASN A 6 0.26 3.94 11.63
C ASN A 6 1.62 4.54 11.23
N LEU A 7 2.71 4.16 11.92
CA LEU A 7 4.07 4.57 11.53
C LEU A 7 4.43 4.14 10.10
N VAL A 8 4.04 2.92 9.71
CA VAL A 8 4.32 2.42 8.35
C VAL A 8 3.31 2.97 7.34
N ALA A 9 2.04 3.09 7.72
CA ALA A 9 1.03 3.70 6.85
C ALA A 9 1.35 5.17 6.53
N ALA A 10 1.92 5.91 7.49
CA ALA A 10 2.35 7.28 7.29
C ALA A 10 3.51 7.40 6.29
N LEU A 11 4.38 6.39 6.20
CA LEU A 11 5.50 6.37 5.25
C LEU A 11 5.05 6.37 3.80
N VAL A 12 3.95 5.68 3.49
CA VAL A 12 3.49 5.44 2.10
C VAL A 12 2.32 6.31 1.66
N ARG A 13 1.82 7.18 2.55
CA ARG A 13 0.66 8.03 2.29
C ARG A 13 0.97 9.04 1.18
N GLY A 14 0.08 9.14 0.19
CA GLY A 14 0.23 10.06 -0.94
C GLY A 14 1.26 9.62 -1.99
N MET A 15 1.87 8.44 -1.85
CA MET A 15 2.73 7.86 -2.89
C MET A 15 1.88 7.17 -3.96
N LEU A 16 2.46 7.00 -5.15
CA LEU A 16 1.91 6.08 -6.15
C LEU A 16 1.89 4.67 -5.57
N VAL A 17 0.82 3.92 -5.87
CA VAL A 17 0.66 2.54 -5.36
C VAL A 17 1.86 1.66 -5.72
N LYS A 18 2.43 1.81 -6.92
CA LYS A 18 3.63 1.07 -7.34
C LYS A 18 4.83 1.35 -6.44
N ASP A 19 5.06 2.62 -6.09
CA ASP A 19 6.20 3.05 -5.30
C ASP A 19 6.02 2.65 -3.84
N ALA A 20 4.78 2.77 -3.34
CA ALA A 20 4.42 2.29 -2.01
C ALA A 20 4.64 0.79 -1.84
N LEU A 21 4.28 -0.04 -2.84
CA LEU A 21 4.49 -1.49 -2.78
C LEU A 21 5.99 -1.82 -2.73
N MET A 22 6.81 -1.20 -3.58
CA MET A 22 8.28 -1.37 -3.54
C MET A 22 8.88 -0.94 -2.20
N GLN A 23 8.45 0.21 -1.66
CA GLN A 23 8.93 0.71 -0.38
C GLN A 23 8.59 -0.25 0.76
N LEU A 24 7.39 -0.85 0.74
CA LEU A 24 6.94 -1.79 1.76
C LEU A 24 7.69 -3.13 1.72
N GLU A 25 8.10 -3.60 0.54
CA GLU A 25 8.92 -4.81 0.39
C GLU A 25 10.32 -4.64 1.01
N LEU A 26 10.91 -3.45 0.90
CA LEU A 26 12.23 -3.13 1.47
C LEU A 26 12.17 -2.71 2.95
N THR A 27 10.98 -2.48 3.50
CA THR A 27 10.82 -2.03 4.88
C THR A 27 10.91 -3.21 5.87
N ILE A 28 11.92 -3.19 6.73
CA ILE A 28 12.21 -4.26 7.72
C ILE A 28 11.14 -4.38 8.83
N LYS A 29 10.24 -3.39 8.96
CA LYS A 29 9.20 -3.40 10.01
C LYS A 29 8.13 -4.45 9.70
N ARG A 30 7.85 -5.33 10.66
CA ARG A 30 6.79 -6.37 10.54
C ARG A 30 5.42 -5.85 10.07
N ALA A 31 5.06 -4.62 10.41
CA ALA A 31 3.81 -4.01 9.98
C ALA A 31 3.75 -3.76 8.45
N ALA A 32 4.89 -3.66 7.76
CA ALA A 32 4.95 -3.44 6.32
C ALA A 32 4.29 -4.57 5.53
N LYS A 33 4.48 -5.83 5.94
CA LYS A 33 3.81 -6.98 5.30
C LYS A 33 2.28 -6.88 5.31
N ILE A 34 1.72 -6.42 6.43
CA ILE A 34 0.26 -6.27 6.56
C ILE A 34 -0.22 -5.11 5.69
N VAL A 35 0.46 -3.96 5.74
CA VAL A 35 0.11 -2.78 4.92
C VAL A 35 0.23 -3.11 3.43
N TYR A 36 1.26 -3.85 3.02
CA TYR A 36 1.45 -4.34 1.66
C TYR A 36 0.26 -5.16 1.17
N GLN A 37 -0.17 -6.16 1.94
CA GLN A 37 -1.30 -7.03 1.57
C GLN A 37 -2.60 -6.23 1.36
N VAL A 38 -2.85 -5.25 2.23
CA VAL A 38 -4.05 -4.41 2.15
C VAL A 38 -4.01 -3.53 0.90
N ILE A 39 -2.89 -2.85 0.63
CA ILE A 39 -2.74 -1.99 -0.56
C ILE A 39 -2.78 -2.84 -1.84
N HIS A 40 -2.14 -4.00 -1.86
CA HIS A 40 -2.15 -4.91 -3.01
C HIS A 40 -3.57 -5.41 -3.32
N SER A 41 -4.34 -5.76 -2.29
CA SER A 41 -5.76 -6.15 -2.46
C SER A 41 -6.62 -4.98 -2.93
N ALA A 42 -6.43 -3.78 -2.36
CA ALA A 42 -7.16 -2.58 -2.77
C ALA A 42 -6.90 -2.23 -4.24
N ARG A 43 -5.64 -2.33 -4.70
CA ARG A 43 -5.27 -2.16 -6.12
C ARG A 43 -6.02 -3.15 -7.02
N ALA A 44 -6.06 -4.42 -6.64
CA ALA A 44 -6.76 -5.45 -7.42
C ALA A 44 -8.28 -5.21 -7.48
N ASN A 45 -8.87 -4.76 -6.38
CA ASN A 45 -10.29 -4.40 -6.35
C ASN A 45 -10.57 -3.15 -7.21
N ALA A 46 -9.69 -2.16 -7.18
CA ALA A 46 -9.80 -0.95 -7.99
C ALA A 46 -9.76 -1.26 -9.50
N SER A 47 -8.85 -2.15 -9.94
CA SER A 47 -8.79 -2.53 -11.35
C SER A 47 -9.94 -3.46 -11.77
N HIS A 48 -10.28 -4.45 -10.94
CA HIS A 48 -11.28 -5.45 -11.31
C HIS A 48 -12.72 -4.94 -11.20
N ASN A 49 -13.08 -4.30 -10.09
CA ASN A 49 -14.46 -3.91 -9.82
C ASN A 49 -14.79 -2.51 -10.33
N HIS A 50 -13.80 -1.63 -10.39
CA HIS A 50 -14.00 -0.22 -10.75
C HIS A 50 -13.35 0.16 -12.09
N GLY A 51 -12.62 -0.75 -12.75
CA GLY A 51 -11.99 -0.50 -14.04
C GLY A 51 -10.96 0.63 -14.01
N LEU A 52 -10.41 0.95 -12.83
CA LEU A 52 -9.44 2.03 -12.67
C LEU A 52 -8.06 1.59 -13.17
N ASP A 53 -7.33 2.53 -13.77
CA ASP A 53 -5.95 2.33 -14.21
C ASP A 53 -5.02 2.17 -12.99
N PRO A 54 -4.44 0.98 -12.75
CA PRO A 54 -3.61 0.72 -11.56
C PRO A 54 -2.34 1.56 -11.51
N GLU A 55 -1.83 2.05 -12.65
CA GLU A 55 -0.62 2.87 -12.71
C GLU A 55 -0.84 4.31 -12.24
N ARG A 56 -2.11 4.73 -12.16
CA ARG A 56 -2.52 6.09 -11.75
C ARG A 56 -3.04 6.16 -10.31
N LEU A 57 -3.05 5.03 -9.59
CA LEU A 57 -3.56 4.98 -8.22
C LEU A 57 -2.54 5.53 -7.22
N LEU A 58 -3.07 6.26 -6.24
CA LEU A 58 -2.35 6.80 -5.09
C LEU A 58 -2.88 6.14 -3.80
N VAL A 59 -2.03 6.10 -2.77
CA VAL A 59 -2.35 5.57 -1.42
C VAL A 59 -3.00 6.63 -0.53
#